data_AF-A0A5B7JC02-F1
#
_entry.id   AF-A0A5B7JC02-F1
#
_cell.length_a   1.000
_cell.length_b   1.000
_cell.length_c   1.000
_cell.angle_alpha   90.00
_cell.angle_beta   90.00
_cell.angle_gamma   90.00
#
_symmetry.space_group_name_H-M   'P 1'
#
loop_
_entity.id
_entity.type
_entity.pdbx_description
1 polymer ?
#
loop_
_entity_poly.entity_id
_entity_poly.type
_entity_poly.pdbx_seq_one_letter_code
_entity_poly.pdbx_strand_id
1 'polypeptide(L)' 'MRTVIRDTYSSWGKVTNRVPQGSVLVPIMFQVYVNDIHIGINSYINLFAGDAKLLRVIKTRKDCLLLQEDLNKIYEWSKK' A
#
# COMPACT_ATOMS: atom_id res chain seq x y z
N MET A 1 14.11 17.22 -10.93
CA MET A 1 12.69 17.56 -11.08
C MET A 1 12.46 18.96 -10.54
N ARG A 2 11.53 19.70 -11.14
CA ARG A 2 11.03 20.99 -10.66
C ARG A 2 9.51 21.00 -10.82
N THR A 3 8.79 21.72 -9.98
CA THR A 3 7.34 21.91 -10.10
C THR A 3 7.04 23.28 -10.66
N VAL A 4 5.92 23.39 -11.40
CA VAL A 4 5.46 24.64 -12.01
C VAL A 4 4.02 24.88 -11.60
N ILE A 5 3.74 26.08 -11.08
CA ILE A 5 2.37 26.53 -10.78
C ILE A 5 2.22 27.94 -11.32
N ARG A 6 1.28 28.13 -12.26
CA ARG A 6 0.97 29.45 -12.88
C ARG A 6 2.24 30.24 -13.21
N ASP A 7 3.10 29.63 -14.03
CA ASP A 7 4.37 30.19 -14.50
C ASP A 7 5.46 30.47 -13.46
N THR A 8 5.26 30.05 -12.21
CA THR A 8 6.30 30.09 -11.18
C THR A 8 6.98 28.74 -11.08
N TYR A 9 8.32 28.74 -11.13
CA TYR A 9 9.15 27.54 -11.15
C TYR A 9 9.89 27.34 -9.82
N SER A 10 9.88 26.12 -9.29
CA SER A 10 10.80 25.76 -8.21
C SER A 10 12.25 25.64 -8.71
N SER A 11 13.22 25.66 -7.80
CA SER A 11 14.60 25.27 -8.10
C SER A 11 14.67 23.79 -8.53
N TRP A 12 15.75 23.43 -9.24
CA TRP A 12 16.00 22.07 -9.68
C TRP A 12 16.46 21.19 -8.50
N GLY A 13 15.70 20.14 -8.18
CA GLY A 13 16.08 19.13 -7.20
C GLY A 13 16.39 17.79 -7.86
N LYS A 14 17.47 17.11 -7.45
CA LYS A 14 17.72 15.72 -7.86
C LYS A 14 16.79 14.81 -7.07
N VAL A 15 15.93 14.06 -7.76
CA VAL A 15 15.01 13.10 -7.13
C VAL A 15 15.69 11.74 -7.14
N THR A 16 16.32 11.37 -6.04
CA THR A 16 17.05 10.10 -5.90
C THR A 16 16.19 8.94 -5.41
N ASN A 17 15.08 9.22 -4.71
CA ASN A 17 14.34 8.20 -3.96
C ASN A 17 12.86 8.05 -4.39
N ARG A 18 12.46 8.63 -5.52
CA ARG A 18 11.09 8.48 -6.04
C ARG A 18 11.15 8.09 -7.51
N VAL A 19 10.39 7.07 -7.88
CA VAL A 19 10.23 6.65 -9.28
C VAL A 19 9.56 7.79 -10.06
N PRO A 20 10.02 8.13 -11.28
CA PRO A 20 9.38 9.15 -12.10
C PRO A 20 7.90 8.83 -12.31
N GLN A 21 7.05 9.79 -11.95
CA GLN A 21 5.60 9.68 -12.14
C GLN A 21 5.32 9.57 -13.65
N GLY A 22 4.59 8.52 -14.08
CA GLY A 22 4.38 8.19 -15.49
C GLY A 22 5.21 7.01 -16.01
N SER A 23 6.08 6.43 -15.17
CA SER A 23 6.71 5.15 -15.51
C SER A 23 5.74 3.99 -15.34
N VAL A 24 5.57 3.18 -16.38
CA VAL A 24 4.85 1.88 -16.36
C VAL A 24 5.39 0.89 -15.33
N LEU A 25 6.58 1.15 -14.77
CA LEU A 25 7.18 0.36 -13.70
C LEU A 25 6.60 0.67 -12.32
N VAL A 26 5.95 1.83 -12.10
CA VAL A 26 5.40 2.20 -10.77
C VAL A 26 4.31 1.23 -10.33
N PRO A 27 3.29 0.91 -11.15
CA PRO A 27 2.25 -0.05 -10.75
C PRO A 27 2.80 -1.45 -10.52
N ILE A 28 3.77 -1.88 -11.31
CA ILE A 28 4.39 -3.22 -11.23
C ILE A 28 5.24 -3.34 -9.95
N MET A 29 6.11 -2.36 -9.68
CA MET A 29 6.92 -2.33 -8.46
C MET A 29 6.05 -2.21 -7.22
N PHE A 30 4.97 -1.44 -7.28
CA PHE A 30 4.01 -1.35 -6.19
C PHE A 30 3.38 -2.72 -5.92
N GLN A 31 2.87 -3.39 -6.98
CA GLN A 31 2.26 -4.71 -6.85
C GLN A 31 3.23 -5.75 -6.28
N VAL A 32 4.51 -5.74 -6.68
CA VAL A 32 5.53 -6.63 -6.12
C VAL A 32 5.82 -6.30 -4.65
N TYR A 33 5.82 -5.02 -4.26
CA TYR A 33 6.09 -4.61 -2.89
C TYR A 33 4.94 -4.97 -1.92
N VAL A 34 3.69 -4.81 -2.36
CA VAL A 34 2.52 -5.22 -1.56
C VAL A 34 2.16 -6.69 -1.73
N ASN A 35 2.78 -7.42 -2.66
CA ASN A 35 2.43 -8.83 -2.87
C ASN A 35 2.63 -9.65 -1.59
N ASP A 36 3.56 -9.35 -0.69
CA ASP A 36 3.75 -10.21 0.50
C ASP A 36 2.70 -9.99 1.60
N ILE A 37 1.86 -8.95 1.50
CA ILE A 37 0.89 -8.59 2.55
C ILE A 37 -0.21 -9.64 2.74
N HIS A 38 -0.49 -10.46 1.73
CA HIS A 38 -1.51 -11.52 1.83
C HIS A 38 -0.99 -12.77 2.55
N ILE A 39 0.32 -12.89 2.76
CA ILE A 39 0.93 -14.07 3.37
C ILE A 39 0.51 -14.14 4.84
N GLY A 40 -0.28 -15.16 5.18
CA GLY A 40 -0.72 -15.41 6.56
C GLY A 40 -1.98 -14.66 6.99
N ILE A 41 -2.64 -13.94 6.07
CA ILE A 41 -3.95 -13.30 6.29
C ILE A 41 -5.07 -14.28 5.95
N ASN A 42 -5.97 -14.51 6.90
CA ASN A 42 -7.10 -15.42 6.73
C ASN A 42 -8.37 -14.72 6.19
N SER A 43 -8.38 -13.39 6.20
CA SER A 43 -9.47 -12.56 5.67
C SER A 43 -9.26 -12.28 4.17
N TYR A 44 -10.32 -11.97 3.45
CA TYR A 44 -10.18 -11.56 2.06
C TYR A 44 -9.51 -10.18 2.00
N ILE A 45 -8.42 -10.06 1.25
CA ILE A 45 -7.71 -8.79 1.06
C ILE A 45 -7.69 -8.44 -0.42
N ASN A 46 -8.07 -7.20 -0.74
CA ASN A 46 -7.96 -6.64 -2.08
C ASN A 46 -7.02 -5.43 -2.06
N LEU A 47 -6.04 -5.45 -2.94
CA LEU A 47 -5.02 -4.40 -3.08
C LEU A 47 -5.28 -3.66 -4.38
N PHE A 48 -5.40 -2.34 -4.30
CA PHE A 48 -5.57 -1.53 -5.49
C PHE A 48 -4.82 -0.22 -5.35
N ALA A 49 -3.78 -0.05 -6.17
CA ALA A 49 -2.83 1.05 -6.01
C ALA A 49 -2.44 1.19 -4.53
N GLY A 50 -2.36 2.41 -3.99
CA GLY A 50 -1.96 2.66 -2.60
C GLY A 50 -2.89 2.12 -1.51
N ASP A 51 -4.06 1.56 -1.85
CA ASP A 51 -5.08 1.18 -0.88
C ASP A 51 -5.23 -0.34 -0.73
N ALA A 52 -5.51 -0.77 0.51
CA ALA A 52 -5.85 -2.14 0.85
C ALA A 52 -7.23 -2.20 1.51
N LYS A 53 -8.05 -3.17 1.10
CA LYS A 53 -9.36 -3.45 1.72
C LYS A 53 -9.33 -4.86 2.30
N LEU A 54 -9.52 -4.97 3.62
CA LEU A 54 -9.65 -6.23 4.35
C LEU A 54 -11.13 -6.51 4.64
N LEU A 55 -11.61 -7.68 4.25
CA LEU A 55 -13.01 -8.08 4.39
C LEU A 55 -13.12 -9.45 5.07
N ARG A 56 -13.98 -9.52 6.10
CA ARG A 56 -14.41 -10.77 6.73
C ARG A 56 -15.89 -10.65 7.11
N VAL A 57 -16.66 -11.71 6.86
CA VAL A 57 -18.02 -11.84 7.37
C VAL A 57 -17.97 -12.19 8.84
N ILE A 58 -18.61 -11.38 9.69
CA ILE A 58 -18.64 -11.58 11.14
C ILE A 58 -19.97 -12.24 11.53
N LYS A 59 -19.91 -13.46 12.06
CA LYS A 59 -21.07 -14.19 12.59
C LYS A 59 -20.95 -14.44 14.09
N THR A 60 -19.72 -14.49 14.60
CA THR A 60 -19.40 -14.82 15.98
C THR A 60 -18.31 -13.91 16.53
N ARG A 61 -18.16 -13.88 17.86
CA ARG A 61 -17.05 -13.16 18.52
C ARG A 61 -15.68 -13.68 18.10
N LYS A 62 -15.58 -14.98 17.74
CA LYS A 62 -14.35 -15.57 17.23
C LYS A 62 -13.94 -14.93 15.89
N ASP A 63 -14.89 -14.62 15.02
CA ASP A 63 -14.61 -13.95 13.74
C ASP A 63 -14.04 -12.54 13.95
N CYS A 64 -14.50 -11.83 14.98
CA CYS A 64 -13.91 -10.53 15.37
C CYS A 64 -12.45 -10.68 15.82
N LEU A 65 -12.15 -11.70 16.63
CA LEU A 65 -10.79 -11.95 17.10
C LEU A 65 -9.86 -12.32 15.95
N LEU A 66 -10.32 -13.16 15.03
CA LEU A 66 -9.55 -13.51 13.84
C LEU A 66 -9.33 -12.27 12.94
N LEU A 67 -10.32 -11.37 12.81
CA LEU A 67 -10.15 -10.14 12.04
C LEU A 67 -9.10 -9.23 12.69
N GLN A 68 -9.13 -9.12 14.03
CA GLN A 68 -8.13 -8.35 14.76
C GLN A 68 -6.73 -8.96 14.63
N GLU A 69 -6.62 -10.28 14.61
CA GLU A 69 -5.35 -10.98 14.37
C GLU A 69 -4.79 -10.66 12.97
N ASP A 70 -5.64 -10.69 11.94
CA ASP A 70 -5.26 -10.34 10.57
C ASP A 70 -4.83 -8.86 10.49
N LEU A 71 -5.52 -7.93 11.18
CA LEU A 71 -5.12 -6.52 11.26
C LEU A 71 -3.76 -6.35 11.96
N ASN A 72 -3.51 -7.09 13.04
CA ASN A 72 -2.23 -7.04 13.74
C ASN A 72 -1.07 -7.52 12.83
N LYS A 73 -1.30 -8.57 12.03
CA LYS A 73 -0.30 -9.05 11.05
C LYS A 73 0.02 -8.00 9.99
N ILE A 74 -1.00 -7.31 9.46
CA ILE A 74 -0.81 -6.21 8.50
C ILE A 74 -0.02 -5.07 9.14
N TYR A 75 -0.34 -4.72 10.39
CA TYR A 75 0.38 -3.69 11.13
C TYR A 75 1.86 -4.04 11.32
N GLU A 76 2.16 -5.27 11.71
CA GLU A 76 3.56 -5.73 11.83
C GLU A 76 4.27 -5.82 10.49
N TRP A 77 3.59 -6.20 9.41
CA TRP A 77 4.15 -6.12 8.05
C TRP A 77 4.52 -4.68 7.67
N SER A 78 3.67 -3.70 8.02
CA SER A 78 3.90 -2.28 7.69
C SER A 78 5.10 -1.64 8.41
N LYS A 79 5.60 -2.28 9.47
CA LYS A 79 6.79 -1.84 10.21
C LYS A 79 8.11 -2.37 9.65
N LYS A 80 8.07 -3.33 8.72
CA LYS A 80 9.27 -3.86 8.06
C LYS A 80 9.80 -2.85 7.05
#